data_AF-A0A9P0MWX5-F1
#
_entry.id   AF-A0A9P0MWX5-F1
#
_cell.length_a   1.000
_cell.length_b   1.000
_cell.length_c   1.000
_cell.angle_alpha   90.00
_cell.angle_beta   90.00
_cell.angle_gamma   90.00
#
_symmetry.space_group_name_H-M   'P 1'
#
loop_
_entity.id
_entity.type
_entity.pdbx_description
1 polymer ?
#
loop_
_entity_poly.entity_id
_entity_poly.type
_entity_poly.pdbx_seq_one_letter_code
_entity_poly.pdbx_strand_id
1 'polypeptide(L)'
;MSTEAKSVLAMLSILLLLFCAVVSVLSNPAISLYQCKTDDDVCTTKAVNLAYPLILEANPEIGAESIDPLFQQEIEGNLSILKFKLFNTTVTGFKSCSAENAKYNDEQQTLRVDILCGAFTLSGTYDINGQLIVLPVQGNGDYVLTTNKYRLIVDLELKTVTGKDGKTYRVVKNFKVEADPLEPVNYDFRNLFNGQKDLADTVLKFANENWREVAHEVQIPVFMANIKKMIKNANKYLKTVPMDEYTPQ
;
A
#
# COMPACT_ATOMS: atom_id res chain seq x y z
N MET A 1 -6.69 51.01 -25.98
CA MET A 1 -5.96 50.98 -24.68
C MET A 1 -4.64 51.69 -24.86
N SER A 2 -4.38 52.72 -24.06
CA SER A 2 -3.10 53.45 -24.04
C SER A 2 -1.94 52.51 -23.69
N THR A 3 -0.74 52.83 -24.17
CA THR A 3 0.50 52.07 -23.91
C THR A 3 0.73 51.85 -22.41
N GLU A 4 0.33 52.81 -21.59
CA GLU A 4 0.40 52.74 -20.13
C GLU A 4 -0.50 51.64 -19.55
N ALA A 5 -1.73 51.48 -20.06
CA ALA A 5 -2.66 50.45 -19.59
C ALA A 5 -2.15 49.03 -19.86
N LYS A 6 -1.39 48.82 -20.95
CA LYS A 6 -0.77 47.53 -21.26
C LYS A 6 0.41 47.22 -20.33
N SER A 7 1.20 48.23 -19.98
CA SER A 7 2.34 48.08 -19.07
C SER A 7 1.91 47.77 -17.64
N VAL A 8 0.81 48.38 -17.17
CA VAL A 8 0.25 48.12 -15.84
C VAL A 8 -0.31 46.69 -15.76
N LEU A 9 -1.00 46.22 -16.81
CA LEU A 9 -1.52 44.85 -16.85
C LEU A 9 -0.39 43.80 -16.81
N ALA A 10 0.68 44.03 -17.58
CA ALA A 10 1.83 43.11 -17.62
C ALA A 10 2.57 43.03 -16.27
N MET A 11 2.75 44.16 -15.58
CA MET A 11 3.33 44.17 -14.24
C MET A 11 2.44 43.44 -13.22
N LEU A 12 1.12 43.60 -13.31
CA LEU A 12 0.18 42.89 -12.43
C LEU A 12 0.23 41.37 -12.64
N SER A 13 0.35 40.91 -13.89
CA SER A 13 0.48 39.48 -14.23
C SER A 13 1.79 38.88 -13.73
N ILE A 14 2.91 39.61 -13.84
CA ILE A 14 4.21 39.16 -13.33
C ILE A 14 4.20 39.10 -11.80
N LEU A 15 3.58 40.08 -11.14
CA LEU A 15 3.45 40.10 -9.68
C LEU A 15 2.56 38.95 -9.20
N LEU A 16 1.48 38.62 -9.91
CA LEU A 16 0.62 37.46 -9.62
C LEU A 16 1.38 36.14 -9.77
N LEU A 17 2.18 36.00 -10.84
CA LEU A 17 3.00 34.81 -11.09
C LEU A 17 4.08 34.63 -10.02
N LEU A 18 4.74 35.72 -9.62
CA LEU A 18 5.70 35.72 -8.51
C LEU A 18 5.02 35.40 -7.17
N PHE A 19 3.82 35.94 -6.93
CA PHE A 19 3.06 35.64 -5.72
C PHE A 19 2.60 34.18 -5.68
N CYS A 20 2.12 33.63 -6.80
CA CYS A 20 1.83 32.20 -6.92
C CYS A 20 3.07 31.33 -6.71
N ALA A 21 4.21 31.70 -7.31
CA ALA A 21 5.46 30.97 -7.13
C ALA A 21 5.94 30.98 -5.67
N VAL A 22 5.84 32.13 -4.99
CA VAL A 22 6.21 32.27 -3.57
C VAL A 22 5.24 31.52 -2.66
N VAL A 23 3.93 31.56 -2.94
CA VAL A 23 2.94 30.76 -2.19
C VAL A 23 3.22 29.27 -2.37
N SER A 24 3.53 28.78 -3.58
CA SER A 24 3.90 27.36 -3.78
C SER A 24 5.21 26.95 -3.10
N VAL A 25 6.15 27.89 -2.90
CA VAL A 25 7.40 27.64 -2.14
C VAL A 25 7.17 27.68 -0.62
N LEU A 26 6.24 28.51 -0.14
CA LEU A 26 5.90 28.62 1.29
C LEU A 26 4.82 27.63 1.73
N SER A 27 4.07 27.05 0.79
CA SER A 27 3.03 26.04 1.03
C SER A 27 3.51 24.63 0.76
N ASN A 28 4.80 24.33 0.97
CA ASN A 28 5.24 22.94 1.08
C ASN A 28 5.40 22.52 2.55
N PRO A 29 4.31 22.27 3.30
CA PRO A 29 4.37 21.46 4.49
C PRO A 29 3.89 20.05 4.11
N ALA A 30 4.43 19.42 3.06
CA ALA A 30 3.85 18.14 2.63
C ALA A 30 3.96 17.07 3.73
N ILE A 31 4.95 17.18 4.61
CA ILE A 31 5.04 16.35 5.80
C ILE A 31 5.52 17.19 6.98
N SER A 32 4.59 17.74 7.79
CA SER A 32 4.94 18.10 9.17
C SER A 32 5.14 16.79 9.93
N LEU A 33 6.33 16.22 9.79
CA LEU A 33 6.69 14.99 10.48
C LEU A 33 6.74 15.32 11.97
N TYR A 34 5.91 14.62 12.74
CA TYR A 34 5.93 14.70 14.19
C TYR A 34 7.29 14.22 14.69
N GLN A 35 8.00 15.10 15.42
CA GLN A 35 9.14 14.70 16.23
C GLN A 35 8.60 13.92 17.43
N CYS A 36 8.57 12.61 17.31
CA CYS A 36 8.16 11.73 18.40
C CYS A 36 9.33 11.50 19.34
N LYS A 37 9.05 11.55 20.65
CA LYS A 37 10.02 11.06 21.64
C LYS A 37 10.20 9.56 21.44
N THR A 38 11.38 9.06 21.79
CA THR A 38 11.62 7.62 21.89
C THR A 38 10.55 6.99 22.79
N ASP A 39 10.03 5.84 22.38
CA ASP A 39 8.99 5.07 23.06
C ASP A 39 7.61 5.78 23.20
N ASP A 40 7.35 6.85 22.44
CA ASP A 40 6.03 7.46 22.34
C ASP A 40 5.21 6.78 21.22
N ASP A 41 4.63 5.63 21.55
CA ASP A 41 3.77 4.84 20.65
C ASP A 41 2.57 5.66 20.13
N VAL A 42 2.01 6.56 20.95
CA VAL A 42 0.85 7.41 20.57
C VAL A 42 1.26 8.41 19.50
N CYS A 43 2.38 9.11 19.70
CA CYS A 43 2.93 10.01 18.71
C CYS A 43 3.29 9.26 17.43
N THR A 44 3.96 8.11 17.55
CA THR A 44 4.39 7.29 16.40
C THR A 44 3.18 6.84 15.57
N THR A 45 2.12 6.37 16.23
CA THR A 45 0.85 5.99 15.58
C THR A 45 0.23 7.17 14.84
N LYS A 46 0.21 8.36 15.47
CA LYS A 46 -0.29 9.58 14.82
C LYS A 46 0.54 9.96 13.60
N ALA A 47 1.86 9.90 13.70
CA ALA A 47 2.79 10.20 12.61
C ALA A 47 2.58 9.26 11.42
N VAL A 48 2.43 7.95 11.67
CA VAL A 48 2.14 6.95 10.62
C VAL A 48 0.81 7.25 9.93
N ASN A 49 -0.26 7.53 10.69
CA ASN A 49 -1.57 7.86 10.11
C ASN A 49 -1.58 9.15 9.29
N LEU A 50 -0.72 10.12 9.60
CA LEU A 50 -0.56 11.34 8.80
C LEU A 50 0.27 11.11 7.54
N ALA A 51 1.28 10.26 7.61
CA ALA A 51 2.11 9.90 6.45
C ALA A 51 1.39 8.95 5.49
N TYR A 52 0.49 8.11 5.99
CA TYR A 52 -0.14 7.04 5.21
C TYR A 52 -0.87 7.53 3.95
N PRO A 53 -1.73 8.59 4.00
CA PRO A 53 -2.39 9.10 2.80
C PRO A 53 -1.42 9.53 1.70
N LEU A 54 -0.25 10.08 2.06
CA LEU A 54 0.77 10.50 1.09
C LEU A 54 1.29 9.31 0.28
N ILE A 55 1.47 8.15 0.91
CA ILE A 55 1.95 6.94 0.25
C ILE A 55 0.92 6.40 -0.74
N LEU A 56 -0.37 6.70 -0.52
CA LEU A 56 -1.47 6.20 -1.34
C LEU A 56 -1.68 6.96 -2.65
N GLU A 57 -1.32 8.24 -2.64
CA GLU A 57 -1.54 9.14 -3.77
C GLU A 57 -0.41 9.06 -4.79
N ALA A 58 -0.76 9.29 -6.07
CA ALA A 58 0.24 9.44 -7.11
C ALA A 58 0.93 10.79 -6.94
N ASN A 59 2.25 10.81 -7.01
CA ASN A 59 3.05 12.03 -7.05
C ASN A 59 4.09 11.92 -8.17
N PRO A 60 3.85 12.55 -9.33
CA PRO A 60 4.75 12.50 -10.48
C PRO A 60 6.15 13.06 -10.22
N GLU A 61 6.30 14.03 -9.31
CA GLU A 61 7.59 14.70 -9.04
C GLU A 61 8.63 13.74 -8.46
N ILE A 62 8.16 12.80 -7.63
CA ILE A 62 8.99 11.75 -7.02
C ILE A 62 8.77 10.38 -7.66
N GLY A 63 7.95 10.34 -8.73
CA GLY A 63 7.53 9.12 -9.42
C GLY A 63 6.69 8.17 -8.59
N ALA A 64 5.98 8.62 -7.55
CA ALA A 64 5.06 7.79 -6.78
C ALA A 64 3.80 7.46 -7.59
N GLU A 65 3.39 6.20 -7.57
CA GLU A 65 2.21 5.69 -8.28
C GLU A 65 0.97 5.72 -7.38
N SER A 66 -0.25 5.59 -7.93
CA SER A 66 -1.41 5.39 -7.07
C SER A 66 -1.41 3.98 -6.46
N ILE A 67 -1.77 3.87 -5.18
CA ILE A 67 -1.90 2.62 -4.43
C ILE A 67 -3.37 2.29 -4.14
N ASP A 68 -4.30 3.16 -4.52
CA ASP A 68 -5.73 2.84 -4.42
C ASP A 68 -6.54 3.57 -5.52
N PRO A 69 -6.78 2.91 -6.67
CA PRO A 69 -6.49 1.49 -6.95
C PRO A 69 -4.99 1.20 -7.14
N LEU A 70 -4.53 0.06 -6.63
CA LEU A 70 -3.20 -0.50 -6.90
C LEU A 70 -3.29 -1.56 -7.99
N PHE A 71 -2.44 -1.45 -9.00
CA PHE A 71 -2.34 -2.45 -10.07
C PHE A 71 -1.14 -3.40 -9.86
N GLN A 72 -1.31 -4.69 -10.10
CA GLN A 72 -0.23 -5.69 -10.20
C GLN A 72 -0.33 -6.39 -11.55
N GLN A 73 0.79 -6.44 -12.28
CA GLN A 73 0.83 -7.21 -13.52
C GLN A 73 0.75 -8.72 -13.24
N GLU A 74 1.46 -9.19 -12.22
CA GLU A 74 1.49 -10.59 -11.82
C GLU A 74 1.74 -10.70 -10.31
N ILE A 75 0.99 -11.58 -9.65
CA ILE A 75 1.20 -12.05 -8.29
C ILE A 75 1.31 -13.57 -8.37
N GLU A 76 2.37 -14.15 -7.82
CA GLU A 76 2.59 -15.59 -7.85
C GLU A 76 2.61 -16.15 -6.43
N GLY A 77 1.80 -17.18 -6.19
CA GLY A 77 1.84 -18.00 -4.99
C GLY A 77 2.36 -19.39 -5.33
N ASN A 78 3.54 -19.72 -4.81
CA ASN A 78 4.15 -21.04 -4.94
C ASN A 78 4.15 -21.74 -3.57
N LEU A 79 2.99 -22.27 -3.18
CA LEU A 79 2.81 -23.03 -1.94
C LEU A 79 3.12 -24.51 -2.19
N SER A 80 3.30 -25.27 -1.11
CA SER A 80 3.74 -26.67 -1.19
C SER A 80 2.82 -27.56 -2.06
N ILE A 81 1.51 -27.39 -1.92
CA ILE A 81 0.50 -28.18 -2.63
C ILE A 81 -0.36 -27.36 -3.59
N LEU A 82 -0.21 -26.03 -3.60
CA LEU A 82 -1.01 -25.11 -4.40
C LEU A 82 -0.12 -24.10 -5.10
N LYS A 83 -0.29 -23.98 -6.43
CA LYS A 83 0.34 -22.92 -7.20
C LYS A 83 -0.73 -22.06 -7.84
N PHE A 84 -0.55 -20.75 -7.77
CA PHE A 84 -1.44 -19.81 -8.43
C PHE A 84 -0.67 -18.61 -8.97
N LYS A 85 -1.23 -18.04 -10.04
CA LYS A 85 -0.86 -16.75 -10.59
C LYS A 85 -2.11 -15.90 -10.72
N LEU A 86 -2.01 -14.65 -10.29
CA LEU A 86 -3.02 -13.62 -10.51
C LEU A 86 -2.42 -12.57 -11.44
N PHE A 87 -3.10 -12.27 -12.53
CA PHE A 87 -2.64 -11.37 -13.57
C PHE A 87 -3.53 -10.16 -13.68
N ASN A 88 -2.92 -9.03 -14.02
CA ASN A 88 -3.59 -7.75 -14.20
C ASN A 88 -4.52 -7.40 -13.04
N THR A 89 -4.07 -7.73 -11.83
CA THR A 89 -4.85 -7.58 -10.60
C THR A 89 -4.97 -6.11 -10.25
N THR A 90 -6.21 -5.65 -10.09
CA THR A 90 -6.52 -4.37 -9.46
C THR A 90 -6.98 -4.61 -8.03
N VAL A 91 -6.37 -3.91 -7.09
CA VAL A 91 -6.67 -3.94 -5.66
C VAL A 91 -7.20 -2.57 -5.23
N THR A 92 -8.35 -2.53 -4.58
CA THR A 92 -8.89 -1.33 -3.93
C THR A 92 -9.15 -1.60 -2.46
N GLY A 93 -9.14 -0.55 -1.64
CA GLY A 93 -9.47 -0.63 -0.22
C GLY A 93 -8.37 -0.19 0.74
N PHE A 94 -7.15 0.04 0.26
CA PHE A 94 -6.03 0.52 1.08
C PHE A 94 -6.35 1.89 1.73
N LYS A 95 -7.12 2.76 1.08
CA LYS A 95 -7.61 4.03 1.67
C LYS A 95 -8.46 3.84 2.93
N SER A 96 -9.03 2.66 3.15
CA SER A 96 -9.81 2.35 4.35
C SER A 96 -8.98 1.83 5.52
N CYS A 97 -7.65 1.75 5.37
CA CYS A 97 -6.75 1.30 6.41
C CYS A 97 -6.29 2.45 7.32
N SER A 98 -6.14 2.16 8.60
CA SER A 98 -5.51 3.04 9.59
C SER A 98 -4.64 2.24 10.55
N ALA A 99 -3.55 2.85 11.01
CA ALA A 99 -2.75 2.29 12.10
C ALA A 99 -3.52 2.45 13.41
N GLU A 100 -3.77 1.33 14.09
CA GLU A 100 -4.31 1.29 15.45
C GLU A 100 -3.19 1.50 16.47
N ASN A 101 -1.99 1.01 16.16
CA ASN A 101 -0.81 1.14 16.97
C ASN A 101 0.44 1.09 16.08
N ALA A 102 1.46 1.87 16.42
CA ALA A 102 2.76 1.84 15.77
C ALA A 102 3.87 2.03 16.81
N LYS A 103 4.90 1.19 16.72
CA LYS A 103 6.02 1.16 17.66
C LYS A 103 7.33 1.28 16.91
N TYR A 104 8.05 2.38 17.15
CA TYR A 104 9.37 2.61 16.61
C TYR A 104 10.43 2.20 17.63
N ASN A 105 11.38 1.37 17.22
CA ASN A 105 12.55 1.01 18.01
C ASN A 105 13.79 1.58 17.35
N ASP A 106 14.40 2.59 17.97
CA ASP A 106 15.57 3.26 17.42
C ASP A 106 16.84 2.39 17.50
N GLU A 107 17.02 1.59 18.55
CA GLU A 107 18.21 0.73 18.66
C GLU A 107 18.25 -0.34 17.56
N GLN A 108 17.12 -0.99 17.32
CA GLN A 108 16.97 -2.05 16.32
C GLN A 108 16.67 -1.50 14.92
N GLN A 109 16.33 -0.23 14.82
CA GLN A 109 15.91 0.43 13.59
C GLN A 109 14.71 -0.27 12.95
N THR A 110 13.69 -0.55 13.76
CA THR A 110 12.47 -1.24 13.33
C THR A 110 11.24 -0.38 13.60
N LEU A 111 10.20 -0.56 12.77
CA LEU A 111 8.88 0.01 12.96
C LEU A 111 7.85 -1.09 12.80
N ARG A 112 7.13 -1.40 13.88
CA ARG A 112 5.97 -2.31 13.84
C ARG A 112 4.71 -1.49 13.74
N VAL A 113 3.82 -1.83 12.80
CA VAL A 113 2.53 -1.15 12.63
C VAL A 113 1.41 -2.19 12.66
N ASP A 114 0.51 -2.04 13.62
CA ASP A 114 -0.73 -2.81 13.72
C ASP A 114 -1.83 -1.99 13.01
N ILE A 115 -2.41 -2.56 11.96
CA ILE A 115 -3.28 -1.87 11.01
C ILE A 115 -4.65 -2.54 10.99
N LEU A 116 -5.70 -1.74 11.03
CA LEU A 116 -7.06 -2.17 10.74
C LEU A 116 -7.50 -1.60 9.40
N CYS A 117 -8.04 -2.46 8.54
CA CYS A 117 -8.56 -2.09 7.23
C CYS A 117 -10.04 -2.43 7.13
N GLY A 118 -10.76 -1.59 6.38
CA GLY A 118 -12.11 -1.88 5.92
C GLY A 118 -12.12 -2.80 4.71
N ALA A 119 -13.03 -2.50 3.78
CA ALA A 119 -13.32 -3.39 2.66
C ALA A 119 -12.18 -3.41 1.62
N PHE A 120 -11.81 -4.61 1.19
CA PHE A 120 -10.92 -4.85 0.06
C PHE A 120 -11.68 -5.49 -1.10
N THR A 121 -11.31 -5.08 -2.32
CA THR A 121 -11.70 -5.79 -3.55
C THR A 121 -10.46 -6.06 -4.38
N LEU A 122 -10.30 -7.31 -4.82
CA LEU A 122 -9.25 -7.71 -5.76
C LEU A 122 -9.93 -8.32 -6.98
N SER A 123 -9.54 -7.88 -8.18
CA SER A 123 -10.08 -8.45 -9.42
C SER A 123 -9.03 -8.51 -10.50
N GLY A 124 -9.15 -9.49 -11.39
CA GLY A 124 -8.22 -9.72 -12.48
C GLY A 124 -8.47 -11.09 -13.10
N THR A 125 -7.43 -11.65 -13.72
CA THR A 125 -7.47 -13.03 -14.25
C THR A 125 -6.54 -13.93 -13.45
N TYR A 126 -6.81 -15.23 -13.39
CA TYR A 126 -6.00 -16.19 -12.64
C TYR A 126 -5.60 -17.40 -13.49
N ASP A 127 -4.57 -18.10 -13.02
CA ASP A 127 -4.23 -19.48 -13.36
C ASP A 127 -3.88 -20.20 -12.05
N ILE A 128 -4.60 -21.27 -11.72
CA ILE A 128 -4.41 -22.04 -10.49
C ILE A 128 -4.28 -23.51 -10.81
N ASN A 129 -3.40 -24.19 -10.08
CA ASN A 129 -3.25 -25.63 -10.18
C ASN A 129 -2.69 -26.19 -8.87
N GLY A 130 -3.32 -27.25 -8.35
CA GLY A 130 -2.85 -27.97 -7.18
C GLY A 130 -4.01 -28.42 -6.29
N GLN A 131 -3.85 -28.23 -4.99
CA GLN A 131 -4.79 -28.65 -3.97
C GLN A 131 -5.03 -27.52 -2.97
N LEU A 132 -6.27 -27.06 -2.88
CA LEU A 132 -6.71 -26.11 -1.86
C LEU A 132 -7.09 -26.89 -0.60
N ILE A 133 -6.20 -26.88 0.39
CA ILE A 133 -6.30 -27.63 1.65
C ILE A 133 -6.40 -29.14 1.40
N VAL A 134 -7.59 -29.64 1.07
CA VAL A 134 -7.85 -31.05 0.72
C VAL A 134 -8.44 -31.23 -0.67
N LEU A 135 -9.00 -30.19 -1.28
CA LEU A 135 -9.71 -30.28 -2.55
C LEU A 135 -8.75 -30.01 -3.71
N PRO A 136 -8.69 -30.87 -4.75
CA PRO A 136 -7.97 -30.51 -5.97
C PRO A 136 -8.60 -29.25 -6.56
N VAL A 137 -7.79 -28.36 -7.12
CA VAL A 137 -8.25 -27.15 -7.78
C VAL A 137 -7.40 -26.90 -9.02
N GLN A 138 -8.07 -26.63 -10.13
CA GLN A 138 -7.43 -26.20 -11.36
C GLN A 138 -8.36 -25.28 -12.13
N GLY A 139 -7.80 -24.32 -12.84
CA GLY A 139 -8.58 -23.45 -13.70
C GLY A 139 -7.83 -22.19 -14.05
N ASN A 140 -8.39 -21.47 -15.01
CA ASN A 140 -7.96 -20.14 -15.39
C ASN A 140 -9.18 -19.36 -15.86
N GLY A 141 -9.18 -18.05 -15.66
CA GLY A 141 -10.31 -17.20 -16.00
C GLY A 141 -10.33 -15.92 -15.19
N ASP A 142 -11.48 -15.28 -15.10
CA ASP A 142 -11.67 -14.09 -14.28
C ASP A 142 -11.89 -14.47 -12.82
N TYR A 143 -11.43 -13.61 -11.91
CA TYR A 143 -11.73 -13.74 -10.49
C TYR A 143 -12.06 -12.39 -9.85
N VAL A 144 -12.85 -12.45 -8.78
CA VAL A 144 -13.10 -11.34 -7.86
C VAL A 144 -13.03 -11.88 -6.43
N LEU A 145 -12.24 -11.22 -5.59
CA LEU A 145 -12.23 -11.44 -4.15
C LEU A 145 -12.74 -10.20 -3.44
N THR A 146 -13.60 -10.38 -2.44
CA THR A 146 -14.06 -9.28 -1.59
C THR A 146 -14.04 -9.68 -0.13
N THR A 147 -13.70 -8.74 0.74
CA THR A 147 -13.84 -8.87 2.20
C THR A 147 -14.07 -7.49 2.79
N ASN A 148 -14.72 -7.42 3.94
CA ASN A 148 -15.11 -6.13 4.55
C ASN A 148 -14.14 -5.64 5.61
N LYS A 149 -13.29 -6.52 6.15
CA LYS A 149 -12.46 -6.19 7.29
C LYS A 149 -11.22 -7.07 7.40
N TYR A 150 -10.08 -6.43 7.63
CA TYR A 150 -8.79 -7.09 7.76
C TYR A 150 -7.97 -6.48 8.88
N ARG A 151 -7.19 -7.31 9.57
CA ARG A 151 -6.08 -6.87 10.42
C ARG A 151 -4.78 -7.21 9.72
N LEU A 152 -3.86 -6.25 9.65
CA LEU A 152 -2.50 -6.45 9.18
C LEU A 152 -1.53 -6.08 10.29
N ILE A 153 -0.42 -6.81 10.39
CA ILE A 153 0.74 -6.40 11.18
C ILE A 153 1.90 -6.33 10.21
N VAL A 154 2.53 -5.16 10.13
CA VAL A 154 3.67 -4.93 9.24
C VAL A 154 4.87 -4.56 10.08
N ASP A 155 5.87 -5.44 10.11
CA ASP A 155 7.16 -5.17 10.72
C ASP A 155 8.11 -4.66 9.64
N LEU A 156 8.63 -3.45 9.81
CA LEU A 156 9.56 -2.80 8.88
C LEU A 156 10.96 -2.76 9.48
N GLU A 157 11.95 -3.20 8.72
CA GLU A 157 13.36 -2.95 9.01
C GLU A 157 13.79 -1.69 8.27
N LEU A 158 14.39 -0.74 8.98
CA LEU A 158 14.81 0.54 8.44
C LEU A 158 16.33 0.60 8.30
N LYS A 159 16.81 1.46 7.41
CA LYS A 159 18.23 1.79 7.28
C LYS A 159 18.43 3.26 6.98
N THR A 160 19.53 3.82 7.48
CA THR A 160 19.99 5.15 7.09
C THR A 160 20.72 5.05 5.76
N VAL A 161 20.47 6.00 4.86
CA VAL A 161 21.19 6.17 3.61
C VAL A 161 21.59 7.63 3.44
N THR A 162 22.76 7.87 2.84
CA THR A 162 23.20 9.23 2.48
C THR A 162 22.74 9.55 1.07
N GLY A 163 22.04 10.67 0.91
CA GLY A 163 21.60 11.20 -0.37
C GLY A 163 22.75 11.82 -1.16
N LYS A 164 22.48 12.15 -2.43
CA LYS A 164 23.45 12.84 -3.30
C LYS A 164 23.75 14.27 -2.84
N ASP A 165 22.87 14.84 -2.04
CA ASP A 165 22.98 16.15 -1.42
C ASP A 165 23.78 16.13 -0.10
N GLY A 166 24.29 14.95 0.30
CA GLY A 166 25.04 14.77 1.55
C GLY A 166 24.16 14.64 2.80
N LYS A 167 22.84 14.75 2.68
CA LYS A 167 21.91 14.57 3.81
C LYS A 167 21.62 13.10 4.08
N THR A 168 21.19 12.79 5.29
CA THR A 168 20.82 11.43 5.70
C THR A 168 19.31 11.23 5.65
N TYR A 169 18.89 10.08 5.16
CA TYR A 169 17.49 9.69 4.99
C TYR A 169 17.25 8.33 5.62
N ARG A 170 16.05 8.11 6.16
CA ARG A 170 15.61 6.79 6.61
C ARG A 170 14.85 6.10 5.50
N VAL A 171 15.15 4.86 5.16
CA VAL A 171 14.36 4.09 4.19
C VAL A 171 14.03 2.72 4.74
N VAL A 172 12.92 2.15 4.29
CA VAL A 172 12.57 0.76 4.55
C VAL A 172 13.49 -0.14 3.72
N LYS A 173 14.20 -1.04 4.41
CA LYS A 173 15.10 -2.03 3.83
C LYS A 173 14.35 -3.33 3.53
N ASN A 174 13.68 -3.88 4.54
CA ASN A 174 12.94 -5.13 4.49
C ASN A 174 11.62 -4.97 5.23
N PHE A 175 10.72 -5.94 5.04
CA PHE A 175 9.48 -6.01 5.80
C PHE A 175 9.02 -7.46 5.98
N LYS A 176 8.17 -7.65 6.97
CA LYS A 176 7.33 -8.83 7.15
C LYS A 176 5.88 -8.37 7.25
N VAL A 177 4.96 -9.25 6.84
CA VAL A 177 3.53 -9.02 7.00
C VAL A 177 2.90 -10.25 7.61
N GLU A 178 2.07 -10.02 8.62
CA GLU A 178 1.04 -10.93 9.07
C GLU A 178 -0.31 -10.33 8.69
N ALA A 179 -1.26 -11.20 8.37
CA ALA A 179 -2.56 -10.78 7.89
C ALA A 179 -3.64 -11.70 8.48
N ASP A 180 -4.78 -11.15 8.87
CA ASP A 180 -5.92 -11.90 9.37
C ASP A 180 -7.23 -11.28 8.87
N PRO A 181 -8.02 -12.01 8.06
CA PRO A 181 -9.36 -11.54 7.72
C PRO A 181 -10.24 -11.61 8.97
N LEU A 182 -10.90 -10.50 9.27
CA LEU A 182 -11.80 -10.39 10.42
C LEU A 182 -13.27 -10.60 10.05
N GLU A 183 -13.56 -10.61 8.74
CA GLU A 183 -14.88 -10.87 8.16
C GLU A 183 -14.75 -11.78 6.94
N PRO A 184 -15.85 -12.44 6.50
CA PRO A 184 -15.85 -13.35 5.38
C PRO A 184 -15.12 -12.82 4.15
N VAL A 185 -14.28 -13.67 3.57
CA VAL A 185 -13.71 -13.46 2.24
C VAL A 185 -14.58 -14.21 1.25
N ASN A 186 -15.16 -13.49 0.30
CA ASN A 186 -15.90 -14.09 -0.80
C ASN A 186 -14.94 -14.36 -1.96
N TYR A 187 -14.88 -15.62 -2.38
CA TYR A 187 -14.07 -16.11 -3.49
C TYR A 187 -14.99 -16.38 -4.69
N ASP A 188 -14.84 -15.57 -5.73
CA ASP A 188 -15.50 -15.79 -7.03
C ASP A 188 -14.44 -16.05 -8.09
N PHE A 189 -14.35 -17.30 -8.57
CA PHE A 189 -13.44 -17.71 -9.65
C PHE A 189 -14.24 -18.36 -10.77
N ARG A 190 -14.10 -17.84 -11.99
CA ARG A 190 -14.78 -18.33 -13.18
C ARG A 190 -13.95 -19.39 -13.89
N ASN A 191 -14.60 -20.32 -14.58
CA ASN A 191 -13.96 -21.34 -15.41
C ASN A 191 -13.00 -22.29 -14.64
N LEU A 192 -13.29 -22.59 -13.38
CA LEU A 192 -12.66 -23.71 -12.68
C LEU A 192 -13.02 -25.03 -13.39
N PHE A 193 -12.07 -25.97 -13.44
CA PHE A 193 -12.20 -27.28 -14.08
C PHE A 193 -12.73 -27.23 -15.52
N ASN A 194 -12.30 -26.23 -16.30
CA ASN A 194 -12.77 -25.99 -17.67
C ASN A 194 -14.31 -25.87 -17.77
N GLY A 195 -14.93 -25.25 -16.76
CA GLY A 195 -16.36 -24.98 -16.72
C GLY A 195 -17.24 -26.13 -16.22
N GLN A 196 -16.65 -27.21 -15.66
CA GLN A 196 -17.42 -28.26 -15.01
C GLN A 196 -18.10 -27.73 -13.74
N LYS A 197 -19.39 -27.38 -13.87
CA LYS A 197 -20.17 -26.69 -12.85
C LYS A 197 -20.15 -27.39 -11.48
N ASP A 198 -20.39 -28.69 -11.43
CA ASP A 198 -20.49 -29.41 -10.15
C ASP A 198 -19.18 -29.38 -9.36
N LEU A 199 -18.04 -29.50 -10.05
CA LEU A 199 -16.72 -29.41 -9.43
C LEU A 199 -16.38 -27.97 -9.01
N ALA A 200 -16.67 -27.00 -9.88
CA ALA A 200 -16.45 -25.60 -9.60
C ALA A 200 -17.29 -25.12 -8.40
N ASP A 201 -18.58 -25.43 -8.37
CA ASP A 201 -19.50 -25.08 -7.29
C ASP A 201 -19.05 -25.73 -5.97
N THR A 202 -18.57 -26.98 -6.01
CA THR A 202 -18.05 -27.67 -4.82
C THR A 202 -16.84 -26.95 -4.22
N VAL A 203 -15.84 -26.61 -5.05
CA VAL A 203 -14.63 -25.91 -4.58
C VAL A 203 -14.93 -24.49 -4.12
N LEU A 204 -15.76 -23.74 -4.85
CA LEU A 204 -16.15 -22.39 -4.46
C LEU A 204 -16.97 -22.39 -3.18
N LYS A 205 -17.90 -23.33 -3.02
CA LYS A 205 -18.66 -23.49 -1.78
C LYS A 205 -17.72 -23.76 -0.61
N PHE A 206 -16.80 -24.72 -0.76
CA PHE A 206 -15.81 -25.00 0.27
C PHE A 206 -14.97 -23.76 0.61
N ALA A 207 -14.48 -23.03 -0.39
CA ALA A 207 -13.66 -21.86 -0.17
C ALA A 207 -14.40 -20.73 0.56
N ASN A 208 -15.67 -20.51 0.23
CA ASN A 208 -16.50 -19.49 0.87
C ASN A 208 -17.00 -19.91 2.26
N GLU A 209 -17.26 -21.19 2.51
CA GLU A 209 -17.63 -21.71 3.84
C GLU A 209 -16.43 -21.74 4.79
N ASN A 210 -15.22 -21.99 4.27
CA ASN A 210 -13.96 -22.07 5.02
C ASN A 210 -13.05 -20.87 4.70
N TRP A 211 -13.66 -19.68 4.58
CA TRP A 211 -13.01 -18.51 4.01
C TRP A 211 -11.76 -18.07 4.76
N ARG A 212 -11.72 -18.30 6.08
CA ARG A 212 -10.61 -17.87 6.94
C ARG A 212 -9.41 -18.80 6.81
N GLU A 213 -9.67 -20.11 6.81
CA GLU A 213 -8.66 -21.14 6.58
C GLU A 213 -8.06 -21.01 5.18
N VAL A 214 -8.90 -20.79 4.17
CA VAL A 214 -8.43 -20.55 2.80
C VAL A 214 -7.59 -19.28 2.72
N ALA A 215 -8.00 -18.19 3.37
CA ALA A 215 -7.21 -16.96 3.39
C ALA A 215 -5.83 -17.19 4.03
N HIS A 216 -5.77 -17.85 5.19
CA HIS A 216 -4.51 -18.15 5.87
C HIS A 216 -3.54 -18.98 5.02
N GLU A 217 -4.06 -19.86 4.15
CA GLU A 217 -3.25 -20.62 3.21
C GLU A 217 -2.67 -19.74 2.08
N VAL A 218 -3.47 -18.82 1.51
CA VAL A 218 -3.14 -18.18 0.21
C VAL A 218 -2.78 -16.69 0.27
N GLN A 219 -3.06 -16.00 1.38
CA GLN A 219 -3.02 -14.52 1.43
C GLN A 219 -1.61 -13.93 1.42
N ILE A 220 -0.61 -14.64 1.98
CA ILE A 220 0.71 -14.05 2.25
C ILE A 220 1.42 -13.59 0.96
N PRO A 221 1.47 -14.39 -0.14
CA PRO A 221 2.03 -13.92 -1.41
C PRO A 221 1.33 -12.65 -1.94
N VAL A 222 0.02 -12.54 -1.77
CA VAL A 222 -0.78 -11.38 -2.21
C VAL A 222 -0.42 -10.14 -1.41
N PHE A 223 -0.42 -10.20 -0.08
CA PHE A 223 -0.03 -9.06 0.74
C PHE A 223 1.44 -8.67 0.55
N MET A 224 2.35 -9.64 0.41
CA MET A 224 3.75 -9.38 0.12
C MET A 224 3.93 -8.60 -1.19
N ALA A 225 3.24 -8.99 -2.26
CA ALA A 225 3.33 -8.28 -3.55
C ALA A 225 2.84 -6.83 -3.46
N ASN A 226 1.71 -6.61 -2.77
CA ASN A 226 1.09 -5.29 -2.64
C ASN A 226 1.87 -4.37 -1.69
N ILE A 227 2.20 -4.84 -0.50
CA ILE A 227 2.98 -4.07 0.49
C ILE A 227 4.37 -3.72 -0.07
N LYS A 228 4.98 -4.60 -0.88
CA LYS A 228 6.23 -4.26 -1.58
C LYS A 228 6.11 -3.04 -2.49
N LYS A 229 4.98 -2.86 -3.19
CA LYS A 229 4.72 -1.65 -3.99
C LYS A 229 4.48 -0.42 -3.10
N MET A 230 3.71 -0.58 -2.03
CA MET A 230 3.48 0.49 -1.05
C MET A 230 4.80 0.98 -0.44
N ILE A 231 5.69 0.06 -0.04
CA ILE A 231 7.01 0.38 0.50
C ILE A 231 7.91 1.06 -0.54
N LYS A 232 7.85 0.64 -1.82
CA LYS A 232 8.56 1.35 -2.89
C LYS A 232 8.09 2.80 -2.99
N ASN A 233 6.79 3.05 -2.88
CA ASN A 233 6.23 4.40 -2.84
C ASN A 233 6.66 5.16 -1.59
N ALA A 234 6.52 4.57 -0.40
CA ALA A 234 6.95 5.16 0.86
C ALA A 234 8.43 5.57 0.81
N ASN A 235 9.30 4.72 0.27
CA ASN A 235 10.71 5.01 0.09
C ASN A 235 11.01 6.16 -0.91
N LYS A 236 10.08 6.53 -1.80
CA LYS A 236 10.22 7.72 -2.64
C LYS A 236 10.02 8.97 -1.79
N TYR A 237 8.98 9.00 -0.96
CA TYR A 237 8.72 10.10 -0.01
C TYR A 237 9.79 10.20 1.08
N LEU A 238 10.20 9.08 1.68
CA LEU A 238 11.21 9.10 2.73
C LEU A 238 12.59 9.60 2.26
N LYS A 239 12.85 9.59 0.94
CA LYS A 239 14.06 10.17 0.35
C LYS A 239 13.94 11.65 0.02
N THR A 240 12.79 12.27 0.23
CA THR A 240 12.62 13.72 0.08
C THR A 240 12.69 14.46 1.40
N VAL A 241 12.59 13.74 2.53
CA VAL A 241 12.63 14.35 3.87
C VAL A 241 13.87 13.87 4.63
N PRO A 242 14.87 14.74 4.81
CA PRO A 242 16.05 14.48 5.63
C PRO A 242 15.70 14.12 7.08
N MET A 243 16.50 13.25 7.69
CA MET A 243 16.26 12.78 9.06
C MET A 243 16.20 13.90 10.10
N ASP A 244 17.06 14.92 9.97
CA ASP A 244 17.16 16.05 10.89
C ASP A 244 15.89 16.92 10.96
N GLU A 245 14.99 16.80 9.98
CA GLU A 245 13.70 17.48 9.99
C GLU A 245 12.68 16.82 10.94
N TYR A 246 12.89 15.56 11.33
CA TYR A 246 11.90 14.79 12.11
C TYR A 246 12.45 13.92 13.24
N THR A 247 13.77 13.75 13.34
CA THR A 247 14.39 13.19 14.54
C THR A 247 14.57 14.31 15.57
N PRO A 248 14.16 14.11 16.84
CA PRO A 248 14.49 15.06 17.91
C PRO A 248 16.01 15.32 17.97
N GLN A 249 16.39 16.58 18.16
CA GLN A 249 17.78 16.99 18.40
C GLN A 249 18.24 16.65 19.82
#